data_AF-A0AB34CGG9-F1
#
_entry.id   AF-A0AB34CGG9-F1
#
_cell.length_a   1.000
_cell.length_b   1.000
_cell.length_c   1.000
_cell.angle_alpha   90.00
_cell.angle_beta   90.00
_cell.angle_gamma   90.00
#
_symmetry.space_group_name_H-M   'P 1'
#
loop_
_entity.id
_entity.type
_entity.pdbx_description
1 polymer ?
#
loop_
_entity_poly.entity_id
_entity_poly.type
_entity_poly.pdbx_seq_one_letter_code
_entity_poly.pdbx_strand_id
1 'polypeptide(L)'
;MKTISIINFQLCAINSELASFNCEGSITGVIHTTPSNTTVVLDGGYVLGRYGCVHKAVDELTDIHMQLHDAEKENGTYTEYKKNMVGTVFH
;
A
#
# COMPACT_ATOMS: atom_id res chain seq x y z
N MET A 1 -16.11 -20.19 2.38
CA MET A 1 -14.96 -20.32 3.30
C MET A 1 -14.42 -18.92 3.52
N LYS A 2 -14.20 -18.50 4.77
CA LYS A 2 -13.63 -17.17 5.05
C LYS A 2 -12.12 -17.30 4.91
N THR A 3 -11.55 -16.75 3.84
CA THR A 3 -10.10 -16.72 3.65
C THR A 3 -9.52 -15.80 4.72
N ILE A 4 -8.54 -16.30 5.48
CA ILE A 4 -7.78 -15.49 6.43
C ILE A 4 -6.46 -15.17 5.74
N SER A 5 -6.30 -13.93 5.33
CA SER A 5 -5.04 -13.42 4.79
C SER A 5 -4.24 -12.81 5.94
N ILE A 6 -2.99 -13.24 6.09
CA ILE A 6 -2.05 -12.65 7.05
C ILE A 6 -1.16 -11.73 6.25
N ILE A 7 -1.21 -10.44 6.56
CA ILE A 7 -0.44 -9.40 5.86
C ILE A 7 0.70 -8.95 6.78
N ASN A 8 1.93 -8.94 6.27
CA ASN A 8 3.05 -8.34 6.99
C ASN A 8 2.99 -6.80 6.86
N PHE A 9 2.44 -6.17 7.90
CA PHE A 9 2.38 -4.72 8.00
C PHE A 9 3.45 -4.20 8.96
N GLN A 10 4.42 -3.47 8.43
CA GLN A 10 5.48 -2.83 9.20
C GLN A 10 5.17 -1.36 9.39
N LEU A 11 5.34 -0.86 10.61
CA LEU A 11 5.15 0.54 10.97
C LEU A 11 6.39 1.05 11.71
N CYS A 12 6.95 2.17 11.27
CA CYS A 12 8.09 2.82 11.89
C CYS A 12 7.72 4.27 12.26
N ALA A 13 7.69 4.57 13.56
CA ALA A 13 7.43 5.92 14.02
C ALA A 13 8.61 6.84 13.70
N ILE A 14 8.33 7.97 13.04
CA ILE A 14 9.32 9.01 12.75
C ILE A 14 9.24 10.10 13.82
N ASN A 15 8.02 10.52 14.20
CA ASN A 15 7.76 11.42 15.30
C ASN A 15 6.35 11.18 15.89
N SER A 16 5.85 12.07 16.73
CA SER A 16 4.54 11.92 17.40
C SER A 16 3.33 11.92 16.46
N GLU A 17 3.48 12.46 15.25
CA GLU A 17 2.41 12.64 14.28
C GLU A 17 2.68 11.88 12.97
N LEU A 18 3.90 11.41 12.74
CA LEU A 18 4.30 10.79 11.47
C LEU A 18 4.92 9.42 11.68
N ALA A 19 4.46 8.45 10.90
CA ALA A 19 5.06 7.13 10.81
C ALA A 19 5.19 6.70 9.34
N SER A 20 6.27 6.02 8.97
CA SER A 20 6.34 5.31 7.70
C SER A 20 5.75 3.92 7.85
N PHE A 21 5.17 3.40 6.77
CA PHE A 21 4.66 2.04 6.73
C PHE A 21 5.16 1.29 5.50
N ASN A 22 5.20 -0.03 5.62
CA ASN A 22 5.50 -0.95 4.54
C ASN A 22 4.56 -2.15 4.65
N CYS A 23 3.77 -2.36 3.61
CA CYS A 23 2.84 -3.48 3.47
C CYS A 23 3.44 -4.45 2.45
N GLU A 24 4.14 -5.48 2.96
CA GLU A 24 4.79 -6.56 2.20
C GLU A 24 5.71 -6.12 1.05
N GLY A 25 6.23 -4.90 1.09
CA GLY A 25 7.03 -4.29 0.02
C GLY A 25 6.22 -3.84 -1.19
N SER A 26 4.93 -4.17 -1.29
CA SER A 26 4.06 -3.79 -2.41
C SER A 26 3.48 -2.39 -2.26
N ILE A 27 3.10 -2.00 -1.04
CA ILE A 27 2.57 -0.67 -0.75
C ILE A 27 3.36 -0.06 0.39
N THR A 28 4.00 1.06 0.10
CA THR A 28 4.81 1.81 1.06
C THR A 28 4.35 3.26 1.10
N GLY A 29 4.65 3.95 2.20
CA GLY A 29 4.29 5.35 2.34
C GLY A 29 4.41 5.86 3.77
N VAL A 30 3.66 6.92 4.05
CA VAL A 30 3.59 7.55 5.37
C VAL A 30 2.14 7.73 5.84
N ILE A 31 1.96 7.57 7.14
CA ILE A 31 0.74 7.89 7.87
C ILE A 31 1.02 9.14 8.69
N HIS A 32 0.31 10.22 8.40
CA HIS A 32 0.35 11.46 9.15
C HIS A 32 -0.92 11.61 9.98
N THR A 33 -0.79 11.54 11.30
CA THR A 33 -1.86 11.62 12.28
C THR A 33 -1.81 12.94 13.01
N THR A 34 -2.87 13.71 12.84
CA THR A 34 -3.19 14.90 13.62
C THR A 34 -4.30 14.57 14.62
N PRO A 35 -4.54 15.37 15.66
CA PRO A 35 -5.53 15.06 16.71
C PRO A 35 -6.96 14.78 16.20
N SER A 36 -7.32 15.27 15.02
CA SER A 36 -8.65 15.11 14.44
C SER A 36 -8.69 14.21 13.21
N ASN A 37 -7.54 13.89 12.60
CA ASN A 37 -7.49 13.28 11.29
C ASN A 37 -6.19 12.52 11.05
N THR A 38 -6.30 11.40 10.35
CA THR A 38 -5.17 10.61 9.85
C THR A 38 -5.17 10.68 8.33
N THR A 39 -4.03 11.04 7.72
CA THR A 39 -3.85 11.06 6.27
C THR A 39 -2.83 10.01 5.88
N VAL A 40 -3.12 9.26 4.81
CA VAL A 40 -2.19 8.27 4.25
C VAL A 40 -1.68 8.79 2.92
N VAL A 41 -0.36 8.81 2.77
CA VAL A 41 0.32 9.18 1.52
C VAL A 41 1.15 7.99 1.07
N LEU A 42 0.93 7.55 -0.16
CA LEU A 42 1.69 6.46 -0.79
C LEU A 42 3.01 6.98 -1.33
N ASP A 43 4.01 6.10 -1.39
CA ASP A 43 5.26 6.37 -2.10
C ASP A 43 4.96 6.76 -3.56
N GLY A 44 5.50 7.89 -3.98
CA GLY A 44 5.10 8.59 -5.21
C GLY A 44 4.25 9.86 -4.97
N GLY A 45 3.93 10.16 -3.71
CA GLY A 45 3.30 11.43 -3.30
C GLY A 45 1.78 11.46 -3.47
N TYR A 46 1.16 10.30 -3.75
CA TYR A 46 -0.29 10.20 -3.89
C TYR A 46 -0.98 10.12 -2.53
N VAL A 47 -1.96 11.00 -2.29
CA VAL A 47 -2.78 10.95 -1.07
C VAL A 47 -3.85 9.88 -1.27
N LEU A 48 -3.72 8.78 -0.53
CA LEU A 48 -4.71 7.71 -0.58
C LEU A 48 -6.05 8.17 0.00
N GLY A 49 -6.00 8.84 1.14
CA GLY A 49 -7.21 9.31 1.80
C GLY A 49 -6.96 9.96 3.15
N ARG A 50 -8.05 10.51 3.70
CA ARG A 50 -8.10 11.11 5.04
C ARG A 50 -9.18 10.42 5.85
N TYR A 51 -8.79 9.98 7.05
CA TYR A 51 -9.55 9.08 7.92
C TYR A 51 -9.72 9.72 9.29
N GLY A 52 -10.79 9.34 10.00
CA GLY A 52 -11.03 9.82 11.36
C GLY A 52 -10.10 9.23 12.42
N CYS A 53 -9.41 8.12 12.11
CA CYS A 53 -8.44 7.48 13.00
C CYS A 53 -7.50 6.55 12.22
N VAL A 54 -6.42 6.14 12.88
CA VAL A 54 -5.38 5.24 12.30
C VAL A 54 -5.93 3.87 11.96
N HIS A 55 -6.85 3.32 12.76
CA HIS A 55 -7.43 1.99 12.53
C HIS A 55 -8.09 1.91 11.14
N LYS A 56 -8.94 2.89 10.80
CA LYS A 56 -9.60 2.94 9.48
C LYS A 56 -8.62 3.13 8.33
N ALA A 57 -7.52 3.85 8.58
CA ALA A 57 -6.48 4.04 7.58
C ALA A 57 -5.73 2.73 7.29
N VAL A 58 -5.47 1.92 8.33
CA VAL A 58 -4.82 0.61 8.19
C VAL A 58 -5.76 -0.40 7.53
N ASP A 59 -7.04 -0.42 7.89
CA ASP A 59 -8.04 -1.30 7.25
C ASP A 59 -8.09 -1.06 5.74
N GLU A 60 -8.20 0.20 5.31
CA GLU A 60 -8.20 0.54 3.88
C GLU A 60 -6.90 0.12 3.18
N LEU A 61 -5.74 0.32 3.83
CA LEU A 61 -4.45 -0.13 3.30
C LEU A 61 -4.40 -1.65 3.11
N THR A 62 -4.94 -2.41 4.06
CA THR A 62 -5.01 -3.86 3.94
C THR A 62 -5.97 -4.31 2.86
N ASP A 63 -7.12 -3.65 2.71
CA ASP A 63 -8.10 -3.95 1.66
C ASP A 63 -7.53 -3.70 0.26
N ILE A 64 -6.83 -2.57 0.08
CA ILE A 64 -6.17 -2.25 -1.20
C ILE A 64 -5.05 -3.25 -1.50
N HIS A 65 -4.26 -3.64 -0.49
CA HIS A 65 -3.22 -4.65 -0.68
C HIS A 65 -3.81 -5.99 -1.15
N MET A 66 -4.93 -6.44 -0.55
CA MET A 66 -5.61 -7.66 -0.99
C MET A 66 -6.14 -7.54 -2.42
N GLN A 67 -6.78 -6.42 -2.76
CA GLN A 67 -7.28 -6.18 -4.12
C GLN A 67 -6.15 -6.17 -5.16
N LEU A 68 -5.01 -5.56 -4.81
CA LEU A 68 -3.82 -5.56 -5.67
C LEU A 68 -3.29 -7.00 -5.85
N HIS A 69 -3.14 -7.74 -4.76
CA HIS A 69 -2.67 -9.13 -4.81
C HIS A 69 -3.58 -10.02 -5.66
N ASP A 70 -4.91 -9.91 -5.52
CA ASP A 70 -5.87 -10.66 -6.33
C ASP A 70 -5.79 -10.27 -7.81
N ALA A 71 -5.67 -8.97 -8.10
CA ALA A 71 -5.50 -8.48 -9.47
C ALA A 71 -4.20 -8.98 -10.12
N GLU A 72 -3.08 -8.97 -9.39
CA GLU A 72 -1.79 -9.47 -9.85
C GLU A 72 -1.82 -10.98 -10.09
N LYS A 73 -2.52 -11.73 -9.25
CA LYS A 73 -2.72 -13.17 -9.45
C LYS A 73 -3.48 -13.48 -10.74
N GLU A 74 -4.46 -12.65 -11.11
CA GLU A 74 -5.28 -12.83 -12.30
C GLU A 74 -4.61 -12.31 -13.58
N ASN A 75 -3.88 -11.19 -13.49
CA ASN A 75 -3.42 -10.44 -14.67
C ASN A 75 -1.89 -10.37 -14.81
N GLY A 76 -1.15 -10.91 -13.85
CA GLY A 76 0.29 -10.71 -13.72
C GLY A 76 0.63 -9.35 -13.12
N THR A 77 1.89 -9.18 -12.73
CA THR A 77 2.38 -7.95 -12.09
C THR A 77 2.73 -6.89 -13.13
N TYR A 78 2.65 -5.61 -12.73
CA TYR A 78 3.07 -4.51 -13.58
C TYR A 78 4.57 -4.56 -13.94
N THR A 79 5.40 -5.10 -13.04
CA THR A 79 6.83 -5.30 -13.26
C THR A 79 7.09 -6.29 -14.39
N GLU A 80 6.32 -7.39 -14.45
CA GLU A 80 6.39 -8.36 -15.55
C GLU A 80 5.95 -7.72 -16.87
N TYR A 81 4.85 -6.95 -16.87
CA TYR A 81 4.42 -6.19 -18.04
C TYR A 81 5.54 -5.29 -18.58
N LYS A 82 6.16 -4.47 -17.72
CA LYS A 82 7.29 -3.60 -18.12
C LYS A 82 8.46 -4.39 -18.70
N LYS A 83 8.83 -5.50 -18.06
CA LYS A 83 9.95 -6.34 -18.51
C LYS A 83 9.68 -6.93 -19.90
N ASN A 84 8.46 -7.39 -20.15
CA ASN A 84 8.05 -7.93 -21.45
C ASN A 84 8.01 -6.83 -22.53
N MET A 85 7.59 -5.61 -22.19
CA MET A 85 7.60 -4.49 -23.12
C MET A 85 9.04 -4.10 -23.51
N VAL A 86 9.94 -3.99 -22.53
CA VAL A 86 11.36 -3.64 -22.78
C VAL A 86 12.06 -4.71 -23.62
N GLY A 87 11.77 -6.00 -23.39
CA GLY A 87 12.32 -7.09 -24.21
C GLY A 87 11.91 -7.03 -25.69
N THR A 88 10.80 -6.36 -26.00
CA THR A 88 10.26 -6.24 -27.37
C THR A 88 10.87 -5.04 -28.13
N VAL A 89 11.40 -4.03 -27.42
CA VAL A 89 11.94 -2.79 -28.03
C VAL A 89 13.40 -2.94 -28.48
N PHE A 90 14.11 -3.98 -28.03
CA PHE A 90 15.52 -4.22 -28.35
C PHE A 90 15.76 -5.42 -29.29
N HIS A 91 14.82 -5.73 -30.19
CA HIS A 91 15.01 -6.69 -31.29
C HIS A 91 14.82 -6.04 -32.65
#